data_AF-A0A958H2S1-F1
#
_entry.id   AF-A0A958H2S1-F1
#
_cell.length_a   1.000
_cell.length_b   1.000
_cell.length_c   1.000
_cell.angle_alpha   90.00
_cell.angle_beta   90.00
_cell.angle_gamma   90.00
#
_symmetry.space_group_name_H-M   'P 1'
#
loop_
_entity.id
_entity.type
_entity.pdbx_description
1 polymer ?
#
loop_
_entity_poly.entity_id
_entity_poly.type
_entity_poly.pdbx_seq_one_letter_code
_entity_poly.pdbx_strand_id
1 'polypeptide(L)'
;AVGAKESPFGQRVAHGMLVASIASGLSVQTGFIDGTTLAFRELTWKFTKPVFIGDTIYVRLKVIGSKAMKKLGGGVVDFEVRVYNQNEEVVHKGEWRMLLKSQPEEA
;
A
#
# COMPACT_ATOMS: atom_id res chain seq x y z
N ALA A 1 25.05 13.85 4.41
CA ALA A 1 24.98 13.12 5.68
C ALA A 1 26.10 12.09 5.71
N VAL A 2 27.13 12.32 6.53
CA VAL A 2 28.35 11.50 6.59
C VAL A 2 28.02 10.04 6.95
N GLY A 3 27.05 9.81 7.84
CA GLY A 3 26.66 8.45 8.28
C GLY A 3 25.98 7.54 7.25
N ALA A 4 25.54 8.05 6.09
CA ALA A 4 24.94 7.19 5.07
C ALA A 4 25.99 6.40 4.27
N LYS A 5 27.19 6.97 4.06
CA LYS A 5 28.29 6.29 3.35
C LYS A 5 28.83 5.09 4.11
N GLU A 6 28.79 5.15 5.44
CA GLU A 6 29.26 4.08 6.35
C GLU A 6 28.16 3.05 6.67
N SER A 7 26.92 3.30 6.23
CA SER A 7 25.82 2.37 6.42
C SER A 7 25.97 1.13 5.53
N PRO A 8 25.32 0.00 5.85
CA PRO A 8 25.31 -1.19 4.99
C PRO A 8 24.80 -0.95 3.57
N PHE A 9 24.11 0.17 3.33
CA PHE A 9 23.58 0.55 2.02
C PHE A 9 24.55 1.43 1.21
N GLY A 10 25.61 1.97 1.82
CA GLY A 10 26.61 2.84 1.19
C GLY A 10 26.10 4.22 0.73
N GLN A 11 24.81 4.50 0.89
CA GLN A 11 24.16 5.74 0.48
C GLN A 11 22.84 5.94 1.24
N ARG A 12 22.17 7.08 1.01
CA ARG A 12 20.88 7.39 1.64
C ARG A 12 19.78 6.53 1.03
N VAL A 13 18.88 6.05 1.89
CA VAL A 13 17.67 5.32 1.51
C VAL A 13 16.44 6.12 1.92
N ALA A 14 15.35 5.98 1.17
CA ALA A 14 14.06 6.52 1.58
C ALA A 14 13.60 5.83 2.87
N HIS A 15 13.00 6.60 3.79
CA HIS A 15 12.43 6.03 5.00
C HIS A 15 11.30 5.06 4.64
N GLY A 16 11.23 3.91 5.30
CA GLY A 16 10.25 2.87 4.96
C GLY A 16 8.80 3.39 5.00
N MET A 17 8.46 4.21 6.00
CA MET A 17 7.12 4.80 6.09
C MET A 17 6.83 5.81 4.97
N LEU A 18 7.83 6.49 4.41
CA LEU A 18 7.61 7.38 3.27
C LEU A 18 7.13 6.58 2.06
N VAL A 19 7.77 5.45 1.77
CA VAL A 19 7.37 4.55 0.68
C VAL A 19 5.98 3.96 0.95
N ALA A 20 5.66 3.62 2.21
CA ALA A 20 4.32 3.16 2.58
C ALA A 20 3.24 4.24 2.36
N SER A 21 3.53 5.50 2.70
CA SER A 21 2.64 6.64 2.44
C SER A 21 2.44 6.88 0.94
N ILE A 22 3.50 6.82 0.14
CA ILE A 22 3.40 6.94 -1.32
C ILE A 22 2.58 5.78 -1.89
N ALA A 23 2.79 4.55 -1.39
CA ALA A 23 2.02 3.40 -1.83
C ALA A 23 0.51 3.57 -1.55
N SER A 24 0.15 4.09 -0.38
CA SER A 24 -1.25 4.47 -0.07
C SER A 24 -1.81 5.49 -1.07
N GLY A 25 -1.07 6.56 -1.35
CA GLY A 25 -1.47 7.57 -2.32
C GLY A 25 -1.65 7.03 -3.74
N LEU A 26 -0.73 6.18 -4.21
CA LEU A 26 -0.83 5.51 -5.51
C LEU A 26 -2.04 4.58 -5.58
N SER A 27 -2.34 3.88 -4.49
CA SER A 27 -3.52 3.03 -4.39
C SER A 27 -4.82 3.83 -4.46
N VAL A 28 -4.90 5.01 -3.83
CA VAL A 28 -6.07 5.90 -3.94
C VAL A 28 -6.30 6.33 -5.39
N GLN A 29 -5.23 6.63 -6.14
CA GLN A 29 -5.30 7.04 -7.54
C GLN A 29 -5.82 5.96 -8.50
N THR A 30 -5.97 4.72 -8.06
CA THR A 30 -6.64 3.67 -8.86
C THR A 30 -8.15 3.88 -9.00
N GLY A 31 -8.74 4.81 -8.24
CA GLY A 31 -10.14 5.22 -8.36
C GLY A 31 -11.16 4.33 -7.65
N PHE A 32 -10.81 3.09 -7.28
CA PHE A 32 -11.75 2.22 -6.57
C PHE A 32 -11.72 2.42 -5.05
N ILE A 33 -10.65 2.99 -4.49
CA ILE A 33 -10.50 3.29 -3.05
C ILE A 33 -11.06 4.67 -2.73
N ASP A 34 -10.87 5.61 -3.64
CA ASP A 34 -11.39 6.97 -3.51
C ASP A 34 -12.92 6.96 -3.50
N GLY A 35 -13.52 7.74 -2.61
CA GLY A 35 -14.97 7.79 -2.41
C GLY A 35 -15.65 6.55 -1.81
N THR A 36 -15.01 5.36 -1.87
CA THR A 36 -15.55 4.10 -1.33
C THR A 36 -15.02 3.77 0.06
N THR A 37 -13.85 4.30 0.45
CA THR A 37 -13.25 3.99 1.75
C THR A 37 -14.10 4.53 2.90
N LEU A 38 -14.55 3.64 3.78
CA LEU A 38 -15.19 3.98 5.05
C LEU A 38 -14.17 3.99 6.19
N ALA A 39 -13.24 3.02 6.19
CA ALA A 39 -12.16 2.97 7.17
C ALA A 39 -10.96 2.15 6.67
N PHE A 40 -9.74 2.62 6.95
CA PHE A 40 -8.54 1.81 6.86
C PHE A 40 -8.30 1.19 8.24
N ARG A 41 -8.39 -0.14 8.38
CA ARG A 41 -8.50 -0.80 9.69
C ARG A 41 -7.18 -1.39 10.18
N GLU A 42 -6.48 -2.12 9.31
CA GLU A 42 -5.27 -2.85 9.69
C GLU A 42 -4.22 -2.76 8.59
N LEU A 43 -2.95 -2.73 9.00
CA LEU A 43 -1.77 -2.68 8.15
C LEU A 43 -0.73 -3.67 8.70
N THR A 44 -0.40 -4.69 7.91
CA THR A 44 0.82 -5.48 8.12
C THR A 44 1.81 -5.11 7.04
N TRP A 45 3.07 -4.83 7.41
CA TRP A 45 4.03 -4.28 6.45
C TRP A 45 5.45 -4.82 6.64
N LYS A 46 6.12 -5.14 5.53
CA LYS A 46 7.50 -5.65 5.49
C LYS A 46 8.37 -4.81 4.55
N PHE A 47 9.43 -4.24 5.10
CA PHE A 47 10.49 -3.53 4.39
C PHE A 47 11.49 -4.56 3.84
N THR A 48 11.31 -5.00 2.58
CA THR A 48 12.05 -6.13 2.01
C THR A 48 13.38 -5.71 1.39
N LYS A 49 13.42 -4.57 0.70
CA LYS A 49 14.62 -3.96 0.10
C LYS A 49 14.60 -2.45 0.30
N PRO A 50 15.78 -1.80 0.37
CA PRO A 50 15.85 -0.34 0.38
C PRO A 50 15.31 0.26 -0.92
N VAL A 51 14.79 1.48 -0.82
CA VAL A 51 14.46 2.33 -1.98
C VAL A 51 15.44 3.49 -1.98
N PHE A 52 16.10 3.72 -3.11
CA PHE A 52 17.11 4.75 -3.26
C PHE A 52 16.53 6.02 -3.91
N ILE A 53 17.26 7.12 -3.76
CA ILE A 53 16.91 8.37 -4.44
C ILE A 53 17.05 8.14 -5.95
N GLY A 54 15.99 8.43 -6.71
CA GLY A 54 15.92 8.21 -8.15
C GLY A 54 15.18 6.93 -8.55
N ASP A 55 14.86 6.03 -7.60
CA ASP A 55 14.01 4.88 -7.88
C ASP A 55 12.59 5.33 -8.23
N THR A 56 11.98 4.63 -9.18
CA THR A 56 10.56 4.76 -9.50
C THR A 56 9.82 3.59 -8.88
N ILE A 57 8.76 3.86 -8.11
CA ILE A 57 7.96 2.82 -7.49
C ILE A 57 6.54 2.77 -8.04
N TYR A 58 5.97 1.58 -8.09
CA TYR A 58 4.56 1.36 -8.40
C TYR A 58 3.96 0.27 -7.49
N VAL A 59 2.65 0.30 -7.33
CA VAL A 59 1.92 -0.60 -6.43
C VAL A 59 1.10 -1.59 -7.24
N ARG A 60 1.09 -2.85 -6.80
CA ARG A 60 0.08 -3.83 -7.20
C ARG A 60 -0.73 -4.22 -5.98
N LEU A 61 -2.04 -4.12 -6.12
CA LEU A 61 -3.03 -4.53 -5.13
C LEU A 61 -3.72 -5.79 -5.64
N LYS A 62 -3.88 -6.78 -4.75
CA LYS A 62 -4.62 -7.99 -5.05
C LYS A 62 -5.63 -8.23 -3.93
N VAL A 63 -6.90 -8.35 -4.29
CA VAL A 63 -7.92 -8.78 -3.31
C VAL A 63 -7.63 -10.24 -2.92
N ILE A 64 -7.43 -10.47 -1.63
CA ILE A 64 -7.18 -11.80 -1.05
C ILE A 64 -8.32 -12.28 -0.16
N GLY A 65 -9.24 -11.38 0.22
CA GLY A 65 -10.44 -11.72 0.96
C GLY A 65 -11.49 -10.61 0.89
N SER A 66 -12.76 -10.97 0.99
CA SER A 66 -13.84 -10.00 1.14
C SER A 66 -14.97 -10.57 1.98
N LYS A 67 -15.62 -9.70 2.75
CA LYS A 67 -16.76 -10.06 3.60
C LYS A 67 -17.75 -8.91 3.69
N ALA A 68 -18.96 -9.12 3.20
CA ALA A 68 -20.04 -8.14 3.31
C ALA A 68 -20.39 -7.85 4.77
N MET A 69 -20.61 -6.58 5.10
CA MET A 69 -21.02 -6.08 6.41
C MET A 69 -22.14 -5.06 6.24
N LYS A 70 -23.31 -5.52 5.79
CA LYS A 70 -24.48 -4.68 5.47
C LYS A 70 -24.83 -3.66 6.56
N LYS A 71 -24.74 -4.04 7.83
CA LYS A 71 -25.01 -3.15 8.99
C LYS A 71 -24.08 -1.92 9.06
N LEU A 72 -22.92 -1.97 8.42
CA LEU A 72 -21.93 -0.90 8.37
C LEU A 72 -21.94 -0.16 7.01
N GLY A 73 -22.95 -0.40 6.17
CA GLY A 73 -23.06 0.24 4.85
C GLY A 73 -22.02 -0.22 3.83
N GLY A 74 -21.35 -1.36 4.07
CA GLY A 74 -20.20 -1.77 3.29
C GLY A 74 -19.75 -3.22 3.48
N GLY A 75 -18.46 -3.47 3.24
CA GLY A 75 -17.80 -4.76 3.43
C GLY A 75 -16.31 -4.61 3.76
N VAL A 76 -15.76 -5.58 4.50
CA VAL A 76 -14.31 -5.68 4.67
C VAL A 76 -13.71 -6.25 3.40
N VAL A 77 -12.63 -5.65 2.91
CA VAL A 77 -11.79 -6.19 1.83
C VAL A 77 -10.35 -6.24 2.33
N ASP A 78 -9.75 -7.42 2.19
CA ASP A 78 -8.35 -7.68 2.50
C ASP A 78 -7.56 -7.65 1.19
N PHE A 79 -6.51 -6.83 1.16
CA PHE A 79 -5.63 -6.66 0.01
C PHE A 79 -4.22 -7.15 0.34
N GLU A 80 -3.65 -8.00 -0.51
CA GLU A 80 -2.20 -8.14 -0.61
C GLU A 80 -1.67 -6.92 -1.38
N VAL A 81 -0.67 -6.25 -0.81
CA VAL A 81 -0.05 -5.06 -1.38
C VAL A 81 1.42 -5.34 -1.63
N ARG A 82 1.86 -5.07 -2.86
CA ARG A 82 3.28 -5.16 -3.24
C ARG A 82 3.72 -3.87 -3.89
N VAL A 83 4.82 -3.32 -3.40
CA VAL A 83 5.50 -2.16 -3.99
C VAL A 83 6.70 -2.67 -4.75
N TYR A 84 6.78 -2.30 -6.01
CA TYR A 84 7.85 -2.66 -6.93
C TYR A 84 8.69 -1.43 -7.25
N ASN A 85 9.97 -1.62 -7.56
CA ASN A 85 10.81 -0.61 -8.20
C ASN A 85 10.83 -0.79 -9.74
N GLN A 86 11.55 0.07 -10.45
CA GLN A 86 11.73 0.01 -11.90
C GLN A 86 12.39 -1.28 -12.44
N ASN A 87 13.00 -2.07 -11.56
CA ASN A 87 13.65 -3.35 -11.91
C ASN A 87 12.73 -4.56 -11.60
N GLU A 88 11.44 -4.32 -11.38
CA GLU A 88 10.43 -5.33 -10.99
C GLU A 88 10.74 -6.04 -9.66
N GLU A 89 11.56 -5.44 -8.79
CA GLU A 89 11.87 -6.01 -7.49
C GLU A 89 10.84 -5.57 -6.45
N VAL A 90 10.34 -6.51 -5.64
CA VAL A 90 9.47 -6.18 -4.50
C VAL A 90 10.30 -5.51 -3.41
N VAL A 91 10.17 -4.19 -3.30
CA VAL A 91 10.85 -3.41 -2.27
C VAL A 91 10.10 -3.50 -0.95
N HIS A 92 8.78 -3.30 -0.96
CA HIS A 92 7.92 -3.44 0.21
C HIS A 92 6.76 -4.39 -0.11
N LYS A 93 6.26 -5.08 0.91
CA LYS A 93 5.03 -5.88 0.78
C LYS A 93 4.26 -5.92 2.10
N GLY A 94 2.97 -6.19 2.02
CA GLY A 94 2.12 -6.22 3.19
C GLY A 94 0.68 -6.57 2.86
N GLU A 95 -0.16 -6.43 3.88
CA GLU A 95 -1.60 -6.64 3.76
C GLU A 95 -2.34 -5.44 4.35
N TRP A 96 -3.39 -5.00 3.67
CA TRP A 96 -4.31 -3.96 4.13
C TRP A 96 -5.69 -4.56 4.35
N ARG A 97 -6.28 -4.27 5.51
CA ARG A 97 -7.70 -4.52 5.76
C ARG A 97 -8.45 -3.21 5.72
N MET A 98 -9.38 -3.09 4.78
CA MET A 98 -10.18 -1.88 4.58
C MET A 98 -11.66 -2.18 4.68
N LEU A 99 -12.43 -1.24 5.22
CA LEU A 99 -13.88 -1.20 5.10
C LEU A 99 -14.23 -0.30 3.93
N LEU A 100 -14.87 -0.86 2.92
CA LEU A 100 -15.30 -0.14 1.72
C LEU A 100 -16.83 -0.14 1.62
N LYS A 101 -17.41 0.92 1.05
CA LYS A 101 -18.84 1.03 0.76
C LYS A 101 -19.26 -0.08 -0.19
N SER A 102 -20.47 -0.60 0.04
CA SER A 102 -21.12 -1.46 -0.95
C SER A 102 -21.54 -0.62 -2.15
N GLN A 103 -21.70 -1.27 -3.31
CA GLN A 103 -22.43 -0.62 -4.39
C GLN A 103 -23.86 -0.29 -3.93
N PRO A 104 -24.42 0.84 -4.40
CA PRO A 104 -25.83 1.13 -4.17
C PRO A 104 -26.69 0.00 -4.76
N GLU A 105 -27.79 -0.35 -4.09
CA GLU A 105 -28.81 -1.20 -4.71
C GLU A 105 -29.36 -0.46 -5.93
N GLU A 106 -29.33 -1.09 -7.10
CA GLU A 106 -29.99 -0.57 -8.30
C GLU A 106 -31.49 -0.40 -7.98
N ALA A 107 -32.02 0.79 -8.29
CA ALA A 107 -33.41 1.16 -8.06
C ALA A 107 -34.36 0.43 -9.00
#